data_AF-A0A3A5JIB0-F1
#
_entry.id   AF-A0A3A5JIB0-F1
#
_cell.length_a   1.000
_cell.length_b   1.000
_cell.length_c   1.000
_cell.angle_alpha   90.00
_cell.angle_beta   90.00
_cell.angle_gamma   90.00
#
_symmetry.space_group_name_H-M   'P 1'
#
loop_
_entity.id
_entity.type
_entity.pdbx_description
1 polymer ?
#
loop_
_entity_poly.entity_id
_entity_poly.type
_entity_poly.pdbx_seq_one_letter_code
_entity_poly.pdbx_strand_id
1 'polypeptide(L)'
;MSDTDETRQQGIEFGAFEETMESLDYPVEHSDLVADHGDAELELPNGDATLEEVLGTLQDEEQTYQDKEELETMIMNMVGDDAIGRENYSDRDSAGIGEEPDEGEDGDDEEQSL
;
A
#
# COMPACT_ATOMS: atom_id res chain seq x y z
N MET A 1 -26.80 12.50 22.58
CA MET A 1 -25.68 11.94 23.38
C MET A 1 -25.33 10.63 22.68
N SER A 2 -24.30 10.50 21.87
CA SER A 2 -23.13 11.36 21.65
C SER A 2 -22.76 11.34 20.17
N ASP A 3 -22.45 12.51 19.67
CA ASP A 3 -21.89 12.81 18.36
C ASP A 3 -20.37 12.67 18.54
N THR A 4 -19.85 11.45 18.43
CA THR A 4 -18.41 11.16 18.61
C THR A 4 -18.08 9.83 17.93
N ASP A 5 -18.26 9.78 16.61
CA ASP A 5 -17.57 8.83 15.74
C ASP A 5 -17.51 9.43 14.32
N GLU A 6 -17.29 10.75 14.21
CA GLU A 6 -17.20 11.43 12.91
C GLU A 6 -15.80 11.32 12.27
N THR A 7 -14.83 10.71 12.97
CA THR A 7 -13.50 10.40 12.42
C THR A 7 -13.44 9.05 11.71
N ARG A 8 -14.41 8.15 11.91
CA ARG A 8 -14.50 6.89 11.16
C ARG A 8 -15.51 7.04 10.04
N GLN A 9 -15.07 7.54 8.90
CA GLN A 9 -15.90 7.47 7.70
C GLN A 9 -15.85 6.02 7.19
N GLN A 10 -16.94 5.27 7.42
CA GLN A 10 -17.10 3.85 7.07
C GLN A 10 -16.18 2.85 7.80
N GLY A 11 -15.41 3.29 8.80
CA GLY A 11 -14.57 2.41 9.64
C GLY A 11 -13.21 2.05 9.02
N ILE A 12 -12.72 2.85 8.07
CA ILE A 12 -11.42 2.68 7.42
C ILE A 12 -10.43 3.68 8.05
N GLU A 13 -9.24 3.21 8.43
CA GLU A 13 -8.12 4.05 8.86
C GLU A 13 -6.95 3.94 7.86
N PHE A 14 -6.54 5.07 7.29
CA PHE A 14 -5.47 5.14 6.28
C PHE A 14 -4.05 5.16 6.90
N GLY A 15 -3.93 5.32 8.22
CA GLY A 15 -2.63 5.27 8.90
C GLY A 15 -1.58 6.22 8.30
N ALA A 16 -0.38 5.69 8.04
CA ALA A 16 0.73 6.43 7.44
C ALA A 16 0.48 6.82 5.97
N PHE A 17 -0.43 6.14 5.28
CA PHE A 17 -0.79 6.46 3.90
C PHE A 17 -1.58 7.78 3.81
N GLU A 18 -2.26 8.20 4.88
CA GLU A 18 -2.98 9.47 4.93
C GLU A 18 -2.05 10.66 4.63
N GLU A 19 -0.89 10.70 5.28
CA GLU A 19 0.12 11.75 5.07
C GLU A 19 0.69 11.70 3.65
N THR A 20 0.80 10.49 3.08
CA THR A 20 1.24 10.30 1.70
C THR A 20 0.24 10.92 0.75
N MET A 21 -1.06 10.60 0.89
CA MET A 21 -2.13 11.18 0.07
C MET A 21 -2.16 12.71 0.14
N GLU A 22 -1.88 13.31 1.30
CA GLU A 22 -1.78 14.77 1.44
C GLU A 22 -0.58 15.38 0.71
N SER A 23 0.48 14.61 0.52
CA SER A 23 1.73 15.04 -0.12
C SER A 23 1.83 14.66 -1.60
N LEU A 24 0.87 13.90 -2.15
CA LEU A 24 0.86 13.53 -3.57
C LEU A 24 0.68 14.75 -4.46
N ASP A 25 1.34 14.73 -5.62
CA ASP A 25 1.15 15.73 -6.67
C ASP A 25 0.02 15.26 -7.59
N TYR A 26 -1.15 15.86 -7.44
CA TYR A 26 -2.32 15.53 -8.23
C TYR A 26 -2.33 16.29 -9.58
N PRO A 27 -2.83 15.68 -10.67
CA PRO A 27 -3.46 14.35 -10.74
C PRO A 27 -2.46 13.18 -10.74
N VAL A 28 -2.83 12.08 -10.09
CA VAL A 28 -2.02 10.85 -10.00
C VAL A 28 -2.71 9.68 -10.71
N GLU A 29 -1.96 8.93 -11.51
CA GLU A 29 -2.47 7.74 -12.19
C GLU A 29 -2.53 6.54 -11.23
N HIS A 30 -3.56 5.71 -11.38
CA HIS A 30 -3.78 4.54 -10.53
C HIS A 30 -2.63 3.55 -10.58
N SER A 31 -2.12 3.27 -11.78
CA SER A 31 -1.02 2.34 -11.98
C SER A 31 0.28 2.81 -11.31
N ASP A 32 0.62 4.10 -11.41
CA ASP A 32 1.76 4.69 -10.69
C ASP A 32 1.53 4.68 -9.18
N LEU A 33 0.32 5.03 -8.72
CA LEU A 33 -0.01 5.03 -7.29
C LEU A 33 0.16 3.64 -6.67
N VAL A 34 -0.34 2.59 -7.34
CA VAL A 34 -0.20 1.21 -6.86
C VAL A 34 1.25 0.72 -7.00
N ALA A 35 1.98 1.15 -8.02
CA ALA A 35 3.39 0.76 -8.18
C ALA A 35 4.31 1.38 -7.11
N ASP A 36 4.10 2.65 -6.75
CA ASP A 36 4.93 3.37 -5.77
C ASP A 36 4.45 3.17 -4.32
N HIS A 37 3.14 2.99 -4.11
CA HIS A 37 2.52 2.96 -2.79
C HIS A 37 1.62 1.74 -2.54
N GLY A 38 1.69 0.71 -3.39
CA GLY A 38 0.87 -0.50 -3.27
C GLY A 38 1.03 -1.24 -1.95
N ASP A 39 2.23 -1.22 -1.36
CA ASP A 39 2.54 -1.86 -0.07
C ASP A 39 1.99 -1.09 1.15
N ALA A 40 1.34 0.06 0.96
CA ALA A 40 0.81 0.84 2.07
C ALA A 40 -0.32 0.09 2.79
N GLU A 41 -0.17 -0.13 4.10
CA GLU A 41 -1.15 -0.82 4.93
C GLU A 41 -2.34 0.09 5.27
N LEU A 42 -3.55 -0.45 5.08
CA LEU A 42 -4.84 0.16 5.37
C LEU A 42 -5.58 -0.69 6.40
N GLU A 43 -6.10 -0.06 7.45
CA GLU A 43 -6.92 -0.76 8.45
C GLU A 43 -8.39 -0.66 8.04
N LEU A 44 -8.98 -1.77 7.63
CA LEU A 44 -10.37 -1.86 7.19
C LEU A 44 -11.24 -2.46 8.31
N PRO A 45 -12.57 -2.24 8.29
CA PRO A 45 -13.44 -2.83 9.30
C PRO A 45 -13.50 -4.37 9.27
N ASN A 46 -13.03 -4.98 8.17
CA ASN A 46 -12.99 -6.42 7.96
C ASN A 46 -11.59 -7.05 8.17
N GLY A 47 -10.56 -6.25 8.48
CA GLY A 47 -9.17 -6.68 8.61
C GLY A 47 -8.17 -5.67 8.06
N ASP A 48 -6.88 -5.98 8.14
CA ASP A 48 -5.81 -5.27 7.44
C ASP A 48 -5.80 -5.64 5.94
N ALA A 49 -5.46 -4.66 5.09
CA ALA A 49 -5.22 -4.87 3.66
C ALA A 49 -4.21 -3.84 3.13
N THR A 50 -3.52 -4.18 2.05
CA THR A 50 -2.63 -3.22 1.36
C THR A 50 -3.38 -2.39 0.32
N LEU A 51 -2.81 -1.24 -0.06
CA LEU A 51 -3.36 -0.39 -1.12
C LEU A 51 -3.49 -1.15 -2.44
N GLU A 52 -2.50 -1.97 -2.80
CA GLU A 52 -2.55 -2.85 -3.98
C GLU A 52 -3.72 -3.84 -3.89
N GLU A 53 -3.97 -4.44 -2.72
CA GLU A 53 -5.08 -5.38 -2.57
C GLU A 53 -6.44 -4.72 -2.74
N VAL A 54 -6.60 -3.48 -2.28
CA VAL A 54 -7.86 -2.75 -2.42
C VAL A 54 -8.02 -2.22 -3.85
N LEU A 55 -7.02 -1.49 -4.34
CA LEU A 55 -7.07 -0.81 -5.63
C LEU A 55 -6.82 -1.73 -6.82
N GLY A 56 -6.00 -2.77 -6.68
CA GLY A 56 -5.73 -3.74 -7.75
C GLY A 56 -6.93 -4.62 -8.13
N THR A 57 -8.02 -4.58 -7.37
CA THR A 57 -9.31 -5.18 -7.77
C THR A 57 -10.05 -4.33 -8.81
N LEU A 58 -9.68 -3.05 -8.94
CA LEU A 58 -10.22 -2.15 -9.94
C LEU A 58 -9.76 -2.62 -11.34
N GLN A 59 -10.69 -2.85 -12.24
CA GLN A 59 -10.37 -3.24 -13.63
C GLN A 59 -9.91 -2.04 -14.49
N ASP A 60 -9.98 -0.83 -13.96
CA ASP A 60 -9.70 0.41 -14.67
C ASP A 60 -8.30 0.94 -14.31
N GLU A 61 -7.28 0.37 -14.94
CA GLU A 61 -5.87 0.73 -14.71
C GLU A 61 -5.53 2.16 -15.21
N GLU A 62 -6.38 2.71 -16.09
CA GLU A 62 -6.28 4.08 -16.62
C GLU A 62 -6.93 5.11 -15.69
N GLN A 63 -7.44 4.69 -14.53
CA GLN A 63 -8.08 5.60 -13.59
C GLN A 63 -7.07 6.63 -13.08
N THR A 64 -7.46 7.90 -13.10
CA THR A 64 -6.66 9.02 -12.60
C THR A 64 -7.41 9.68 -11.46
N TYR A 65 -6.74 9.96 -10.35
CA TYR A 65 -7.31 10.66 -9.20
C TYR A 65 -6.95 12.14 -9.30
N GLN A 66 -7.96 13.02 -9.23
CA GLN A 66 -7.77 14.47 -9.33
C GLN A 66 -7.37 15.11 -8.00
N ASP A 67 -7.76 14.52 -6.88
CA ASP A 67 -7.54 15.05 -5.55
C ASP A 67 -7.57 13.92 -4.51
N LYS A 68 -7.09 14.21 -3.29
CA LYS A 68 -7.14 13.29 -2.13
C LYS A 68 -8.54 12.73 -1.88
N GLU A 69 -9.56 13.59 -1.89
CA GLU A 69 -10.95 13.19 -1.62
C GLU A 69 -11.48 12.18 -2.64
N GLU A 70 -11.06 12.29 -3.91
CA GLU A 70 -11.46 11.36 -4.97
C GLU A 70 -10.80 9.98 -4.78
N LEU A 71 -9.52 9.96 -4.41
CA LEU A 71 -8.80 8.74 -4.06
C LEU A 71 -9.40 8.05 -2.83
N GLU A 72 -9.64 8.79 -1.75
CA GLU A 72 -10.26 8.26 -0.53
C GLU A 72 -11.65 7.68 -0.82
N THR A 73 -12.46 8.40 -1.59
CA THR A 73 -13.79 7.94 -2.01
C THR A 73 -13.69 6.65 -2.81
N MET A 74 -12.71 6.53 -3.70
CA MET A 74 -12.50 5.30 -4.47
C MET A 74 -12.19 4.11 -3.56
N ILE A 75 -11.24 4.27 -2.63
CA ILE A 75 -10.86 3.22 -1.66
C ILE A 75 -12.10 2.79 -0.85
N MET A 76 -12.90 3.73 -0.37
CA MET A 76 -14.13 3.44 0.36
C MET A 76 -15.15 2.65 -0.48
N ASN A 77 -15.31 3.00 -1.76
CA ASN A 77 -16.22 2.26 -2.64
C ASN A 77 -15.75 0.82 -2.87
N MET A 78 -14.44 0.60 -3.01
CA MET A 78 -13.89 -0.75 -3.22
C MET A 78 -14.09 -1.65 -2.01
N VAL A 79 -13.83 -1.12 -0.80
CA VAL A 79 -14.03 -1.85 0.47
C VAL A 79 -15.51 -2.22 0.71
N GLY A 80 -16.44 -1.41 0.19
CA GLY A 80 -17.88 -1.63 0.32
C GLY A 80 -18.48 -2.63 -0.68
N ASP A 81 -17.92 -2.73 -1.91
CA ASP A 81 -18.44 -3.59 -2.98
C ASP A 81 -17.80 -4.99 -2.95
N ASP A 82 -16.49 -5.06 -2.70
CA ASP A 82 -15.72 -6.28 -2.58
C ASP A 82 -15.28 -6.40 -1.13
N ALA A 83 -16.10 -7.00 -0.28
CA ALA A 83 -15.69 -7.32 1.08
C ALA A 83 -14.52 -8.31 0.98
N ILE A 84 -13.28 -7.78 0.96
CA ILE A 84 -12.04 -8.54 0.89
C ILE A 84 -11.89 -9.31 2.19
N GLY A 85 -12.59 -10.43 2.24
CA GLY A 85 -12.41 -11.50 3.18
C GLY A 85 -11.47 -12.51 2.55
N ARG A 86 -10.19 -12.40 2.87
CA ARG A 86 -9.32 -13.57 3.02
C ARG A 86 -8.43 -13.40 4.24
N GLU A 87 -8.81 -14.16 5.26
CA GLU A 87 -7.95 -14.54 6.38
C GLU A 87 -6.53 -14.87 5.87
N ASN A 88 -5.51 -14.16 6.38
CA ASN A 88 -4.05 -14.42 6.28
C ASN A 88 -3.24 -13.74 5.15
N TYR A 89 -2.82 -12.49 5.34
CA TYR A 89 -1.52 -12.01 4.83
C TYR A 89 -0.53 -11.53 5.93
N SER A 90 -0.74 -11.91 7.19
CA SER A 90 0.29 -11.84 8.25
C SER A 90 1.57 -12.67 7.99
N ASP A 91 1.73 -13.29 6.81
CA ASP A 91 2.93 -14.05 6.42
C ASP A 91 3.80 -13.33 5.36
N ARG A 92 3.47 -12.10 4.96
CA ARG A 92 4.31 -11.29 4.06
C ARG A 92 4.97 -10.08 4.75
N ASP A 93 5.47 -10.30 5.96
CA ASP A 93 6.64 -9.54 6.39
C ASP A 93 7.87 -10.16 5.72
N SER A 94 8.36 -9.54 4.64
CA SER A 94 9.78 -9.47 4.23
C SER A 94 9.91 -9.27 2.70
N ALA A 95 9.98 -8.01 2.28
CA ALA A 95 11.16 -7.47 1.58
C ALA A 95 10.85 -6.05 1.09
N GLY A 96 11.05 -5.07 1.97
CA GLY A 96 11.20 -3.68 1.57
C GLY A 96 12.29 -3.57 0.49
N ILE A 97 11.98 -2.82 -0.55
CA ILE A 97 12.88 -2.54 -1.66
C ILE A 97 14.01 -1.61 -1.17
N GLY A 98 15.26 -1.97 -1.48
CA GLY A 98 16.37 -1.03 -1.67
C GLY A 98 17.43 -0.92 -0.59
N GLU A 99 18.57 -1.61 -0.77
CA GLU A 99 19.91 -0.99 -0.72
C GLU A 99 21.02 -1.94 -1.25
N GLU A 100 21.54 -1.60 -2.44
CA GLU A 100 22.92 -1.71 -2.98
C GLU A 100 23.63 -3.08 -3.11
N PRO A 101 24.16 -3.46 -4.31
CA PRO A 101 25.16 -4.51 -4.42
C PRO A 101 26.52 -3.95 -4.00
N ASP A 102 26.96 -4.21 -2.76
CA ASP A 102 28.34 -3.94 -2.37
C ASP A 102 29.26 -5.00 -2.98
N GLU A 103 29.73 -4.70 -4.19
CA GLU A 103 30.89 -5.32 -4.82
C GLU A 103 32.13 -4.99 -3.98
N GLY A 104 32.59 -5.93 -3.16
CA GLY A 104 33.85 -5.75 -2.44
C GLY A 104 34.26 -6.91 -1.53
N GLU A 105 34.94 -7.92 -2.08
CA GLU A 105 36.18 -8.42 -1.47
C GLU A 105 36.98 -9.27 -2.48
N ASP A 106 37.93 -8.59 -3.12
CA ASP A 106 39.12 -9.18 -3.73
C ASP A 106 40.02 -9.84 -2.66
N GLY A 107 40.66 -10.95 -3.03
CA GLY A 107 41.80 -11.56 -2.33
C GLY A 107 41.43 -12.76 -1.45
N ASP A 108 42.04 -13.94 -1.51
CA ASP A 108 43.35 -14.31 -2.04
C ASP A 108 43.37 -15.81 -2.38
N ASP A 109 43.99 -16.09 -3.51
CA ASP A 109 44.62 -17.34 -3.92
C ASP A 109 45.50 -17.90 -2.79
N GLU A 110 45.29 -19.15 -2.34
CA GLU A 110 46.39 -20.05 -1.93
C GLU A 110 45.97 -21.52 -2.11
N GLU A 111 46.32 -22.07 -3.27
CA GLU A 111 46.64 -23.49 -3.36
C GLU A 111 47.81 -23.80 -2.39
N GLN A 112 47.62 -24.72 -1.44
CA GLN A 112 48.45 -25.94 -1.31
C GLN A 112 48.27 -26.72 0.01
N SER A 113 48.29 -28.05 -0.17
CA SER A 113 48.77 -29.10 0.75
C SER A 113 47.99 -29.43 2.03
N LEU A 114 47.44 -30.65 2.08
CA LEU A 114 47.84 -31.67 3.07
C LEU A 114 47.67 -33.09 2.52
#